data_AF-A0A2H3C6S4-F1
#
_entry.id   AF-A0A2H3C6S4-F1
#
_cell.length_a   1.000
_cell.length_b   1.000
_cell.length_c   1.000
_cell.angle_alpha   90.00
_cell.angle_beta   90.00
_cell.angle_gamma   90.00
#
_symmetry.space_group_name_H-M   'P 1'
#
loop_
_entity.id
_entity.type
_entity.pdbx_description
1 polymer ?
#
loop_
_entity_poly.entity_id
_entity_poly.type
_entity_poly.pdbx_seq_one_letter_code
_entity_poly.pdbx_strand_id
1 'polypeptide(L)'
;MAKDTESVIVDSYPADDEHPSLRKRLQVAHNPSSYAPSSKLSNRDMDPTPPEDRTTGAWDYFAYWICDAFSISTWEQGSSMVAVGLDWKLSIVCVSMGFFIMGIIISINGVIGARLRIRM
;
A
#
# COMPACT_ATOMS: atom_id res chain seq x y z
N MET A 1 -14.82 -28.13 -12.13
CA MET A 1 -15.92 -27.66 -11.26
C MET A 1 -15.44 -26.55 -10.30
N ALA A 2 -14.51 -25.68 -10.73
CA ALA A 2 -14.03 -24.54 -9.94
C ALA A 2 -14.03 -23.22 -10.75
N LYS A 3 -14.48 -23.26 -12.01
CA LYS A 3 -14.59 -22.08 -12.89
C LYS A 3 -15.84 -21.24 -12.61
N ASP A 4 -16.84 -21.81 -11.94
CA ASP A 4 -18.15 -21.17 -11.74
C ASP A 4 -18.20 -20.24 -10.52
N THR A 5 -17.26 -20.37 -9.58
CA THR A 5 -17.28 -19.57 -8.35
C THR A 5 -16.65 -18.18 -8.56
N GLU A 6 -15.61 -18.06 -9.40
CA GLU A 6 -14.99 -16.76 -9.71
C GLU A 6 -15.87 -15.88 -10.61
N SER A 7 -16.63 -16.47 -11.53
CA SER A 7 -17.60 -15.71 -12.33
C SER A 7 -18.73 -15.12 -11.48
N VAL A 8 -19.12 -15.84 -10.42
CA VAL A 8 -20.18 -15.40 -9.49
C VAL A 8 -19.73 -14.22 -8.62
N ILE A 9 -18.45 -14.15 -8.23
CA ILE A 9 -17.94 -13.06 -7.37
C ILE A 9 -17.77 -11.76 -8.16
N VAL A 10 -17.37 -11.81 -9.43
CA VAL A 10 -17.21 -10.58 -10.24
C VAL A 10 -18.56 -10.02 -10.72
N ASP A 11 -19.54 -10.89 -11.01
CA ASP A 11 -20.91 -10.45 -11.33
C ASP A 11 -21.71 -10.00 -10.07
N SER A 12 -21.15 -10.16 -8.87
CA SER A 12 -21.79 -9.72 -7.61
C SER A 12 -21.53 -8.25 -7.26
N TYR A 13 -20.55 -7.60 -7.90
CA TYR A 13 -20.40 -6.16 -7.77
C TYR A 13 -21.53 -5.50 -8.56
N PRO A 14 -22.34 -4.61 -7.96
CA PRO A 14 -23.43 -3.97 -8.68
C PRO A 14 -22.81 -3.22 -9.85
N ALA A 15 -23.02 -3.74 -11.05
CA ALA A 15 -22.63 -3.04 -12.23
C ALA A 15 -23.46 -1.75 -12.25
N ASP A 16 -22.81 -0.60 -12.13
CA ASP A 16 -23.27 0.66 -12.70
C ASP A 16 -23.56 0.43 -14.20
N ASP A 17 -24.74 -0.13 -14.48
CA ASP A 17 -25.26 -0.44 -15.82
C ASP A 17 -25.80 0.81 -16.53
N GLU A 18 -25.77 1.97 -15.85
CA GLU A 18 -26.28 3.23 -16.38
C GLU A 18 -25.50 3.71 -17.62
N HIS A 19 -24.21 3.38 -17.74
CA HIS A 19 -23.34 3.90 -18.81
C HIS A 19 -22.43 2.83 -19.45
N PRO A 20 -22.98 1.91 -20.26
CA PRO A 20 -22.21 0.82 -20.89
C PRO A 20 -21.11 1.32 -21.85
N SER A 21 -21.27 2.52 -22.40
CA SER A 21 -20.25 3.16 -23.24
C SER A 21 -19.02 3.61 -22.46
N LEU A 22 -19.17 4.01 -21.19
CA LEU A 22 -18.06 4.38 -20.31
C LEU A 22 -17.28 3.15 -19.87
N ARG A 23 -17.97 2.05 -19.54
CA ARG A 23 -17.32 0.77 -19.22
C ARG A 23 -16.39 0.31 -20.32
N LYS A 24 -16.87 0.29 -21.57
CA LYS A 24 -16.05 -0.15 -22.71
C LYS A 24 -14.84 0.76 -22.96
N ARG A 25 -14.93 2.03 -22.57
CA ARG A 25 -13.83 3.00 -22.67
C ARG A 25 -12.82 2.89 -21.53
N LEU A 26 -13.26 2.46 -20.35
CA LEU A 26 -12.43 2.31 -19.15
C LEU A 26 -11.87 0.89 -18.97
N GLN A 27 -12.38 -0.09 -19.74
CA GLN A 27 -11.82 -1.44 -19.79
C GLN A 27 -10.39 -1.41 -20.32
N VAL A 28 -9.45 -1.77 -19.47
CA VAL A 28 -8.03 -1.93 -19.81
C VAL A 28 -7.80 -3.30 -20.43
N ALA A 29 -6.89 -3.39 -21.39
CA ALA A 29 -6.50 -4.67 -22.00
C ALA A 29 -5.99 -5.64 -20.93
N HIS A 30 -6.63 -6.79 -20.82
CA HIS A 30 -6.32 -7.77 -19.79
C HIS A 30 -5.19 -8.68 -20.29
N ASN A 31 -3.97 -8.44 -19.80
CA ASN A 31 -2.83 -9.33 -20.06
C ASN A 31 -2.91 -10.54 -19.11
N PRO A 32 -2.58 -11.76 -19.57
CA PRO A 32 -2.63 -12.94 -18.73
C PRO A 32 -1.69 -12.77 -17.52
N SER A 33 -2.22 -12.89 -16.30
CA SER A 33 -1.42 -12.90 -15.08
C SER A 33 -0.66 -14.21 -14.95
N SER A 34 0.57 -14.17 -14.42
CA SER A 34 1.43 -15.35 -14.30
C SER A 34 1.04 -16.26 -13.12
N TYR A 35 0.32 -15.74 -12.11
CA TYR A 35 0.07 -16.47 -10.85
C TYR A 35 -1.41 -16.71 -10.50
N ALA A 36 -2.36 -16.03 -11.15
CA ALA A 36 -3.79 -16.26 -10.94
C ALA A 36 -4.47 -16.83 -12.20
N PRO A 37 -5.62 -17.52 -12.05
CA PRO A 37 -6.51 -17.78 -13.18
C PRO A 37 -6.83 -16.46 -13.91
N SER A 38 -7.16 -16.52 -15.20
CA SER A 38 -7.60 -15.34 -15.96
C SER A 38 -9.00 -14.87 -15.49
N SER A 39 -9.09 -14.45 -14.24
CA SER A 39 -10.27 -13.80 -13.69
C SER A 39 -10.21 -12.33 -14.07
N LYS A 40 -11.36 -11.71 -14.30
CA LYS A 40 -11.47 -10.28 -14.66
C LYS A 40 -10.76 -9.33 -13.67
N LEU A 41 -10.34 -9.82 -12.50
CA LEU A 41 -9.71 -9.06 -11.42
C LEU A 41 -8.18 -9.26 -11.31
N SER A 42 -7.59 -10.20 -12.05
CA SER A 42 -6.13 -10.41 -11.98
C SER A 42 -5.41 -9.71 -13.13
N ASN A 43 -4.39 -8.90 -12.85
CA ASN A 43 -3.61 -8.26 -13.89
C ASN A 43 -2.12 -8.57 -13.73
N ARG A 44 -1.34 -8.46 -14.82
CA ARG A 44 0.12 -8.61 -14.80
C ARG A 44 0.80 -7.68 -13.77
N ASP A 45 0.22 -6.50 -13.53
CA ASP A 45 0.77 -5.54 -12.56
C ASP A 45 0.58 -5.98 -11.09
N MET A 46 -0.29 -6.97 -10.84
CA MET A 46 -0.43 -7.60 -9.52
C MET A 46 0.54 -8.76 -9.32
N ASP A 47 1.22 -9.21 -10.37
CA ASP A 47 2.20 -10.27 -10.24
C ASP A 47 3.44 -9.78 -9.46
N PRO A 48 4.11 -10.67 -8.69
CA PRO A 48 5.36 -10.34 -8.05
C PRO A 48 6.39 -9.80 -9.04
N THR A 49 7.16 -8.81 -8.60
CA THR A 49 8.14 -8.17 -9.47
C THR A 49 9.26 -9.14 -9.87
N PRO A 50 9.53 -9.31 -11.18
CA PRO A 50 10.58 -10.19 -11.68
C PRO A 50 11.96 -9.73 -11.21
N PRO A 51 12.94 -10.64 -11.04
CA PRO A 51 14.26 -10.31 -10.49
C PRO A 51 14.99 -9.19 -11.23
N GLU A 52 14.89 -9.11 -12.56
CA GLU A 52 15.51 -8.07 -13.37
C GLU A 52 15.03 -6.65 -13.07
N ASP A 53 13.79 -6.48 -12.59
CA ASP A 53 13.20 -5.16 -12.34
C ASP A 53 13.38 -4.70 -10.88
N ARG A 54 14.04 -5.48 -10.02
CA ARG A 54 14.18 -5.16 -8.59
C ARG A 54 15.26 -4.11 -8.35
N THR A 55 14.90 -2.85 -8.56
CA THR A 55 15.81 -1.72 -8.38
C THR A 55 15.78 -1.11 -6.97
N THR A 56 14.80 -1.47 -6.14
CA THR A 56 14.66 -0.88 -4.79
C THR A 56 15.69 -1.47 -3.82
N GLY A 57 16.62 -0.62 -3.40
CA GLY A 57 17.64 -0.93 -2.42
C GLY A 57 17.31 -0.43 -1.01
N ALA A 58 18.20 -0.71 -0.07
CA ALA A 58 18.11 -0.17 1.29
C ALA A 58 18.12 1.37 1.31
N TRP A 59 18.75 2.01 0.32
CA TRP A 59 18.78 3.46 0.21
C TRP A 59 17.43 4.06 -0.17
N ASP A 60 16.67 3.43 -1.06
CA ASP A 60 15.33 3.89 -1.41
C ASP A 60 14.38 3.78 -0.21
N TYR A 61 14.54 2.70 0.57
CA TYR A 61 13.80 2.54 1.84
C TYR A 61 14.15 3.65 2.85
N PHE A 62 15.43 3.97 3.02
CA PHE A 62 15.84 5.05 3.92
C PHE A 62 15.34 6.42 3.44
N ALA A 63 15.48 6.70 2.15
CA ALA A 63 15.01 7.94 1.54
C ALA A 63 13.48 8.09 1.68
N TYR A 64 12.73 7.01 1.53
CA TYR A 64 11.29 6.99 1.75
C TYR A 64 10.91 7.45 3.17
N TRP A 65 11.56 6.91 4.21
CA TRP A 65 11.28 7.30 5.60
C TRP A 65 11.69 8.72 5.93
N ILE A 66 12.77 9.21 5.32
CA ILE A 66 13.15 10.62 5.44
C ILE A 66 12.06 11.51 4.84
N CYS A 67 11.56 11.19 3.64
CA CYS A 67 10.49 11.95 3.00
C CYS A 67 9.20 11.95 3.84
N ASP A 68 8.84 10.83 4.45
CA ASP A 68 7.67 10.72 5.34
C ASP A 68 7.80 11.60 6.60
N ALA A 69 9.01 11.65 7.19
CA ALA A 69 9.31 12.53 8.31
C ALA A 69 9.25 14.03 7.94
N PHE A 70 9.49 14.36 6.67
CA PHE A 70 9.37 15.71 6.11
C PHE A 70 7.96 16.03 5.60
N SER A 71 6.93 15.67 6.37
CA SER A 71 5.54 16.03 6.10
C SER A 71 4.98 17.02 7.13
N ILE A 72 4.05 17.88 6.68
CA ILE A 72 3.40 18.89 7.54
C ILE A 72 2.68 18.21 8.71
N SER A 73 2.03 17.08 8.46
CA SER A 73 1.33 16.29 9.47
C SER A 73 2.26 15.83 10.60
N THR A 74 3.50 15.44 10.29
CA THR A 74 4.49 15.07 11.30
C THR A 74 4.91 16.26 12.15
N TRP A 75 5.04 17.44 11.56
CA TRP A 75 5.42 18.65 12.30
C TRP A 75 4.29 19.17 13.20
N GLU A 76 3.04 19.05 12.72
CA GLU A 76 1.85 19.37 13.50
C GLU A 76 1.72 18.46 14.74
N GLN A 77 2.07 17.18 14.61
CA GLN A 77 2.01 16.24 15.72
C GLN A 77 2.86 16.70 16.91
N GLY A 78 4.08 17.20 16.66
CA GLY A 78 4.93 17.77 17.70
C GLY A 78 4.44 19.11 18.26
N SER A 79 3.95 20.01 17.39
CA SER A 79 3.51 21.34 17.81
C SER A 79 2.22 21.29 18.65
N SER A 80 1.30 20.37 18.32
CA SER A 80 0.04 20.17 19.06
C SER A 80 0.27 19.80 20.53
N MET A 81 1.25 18.95 20.82
CA MET A 81 1.58 18.56 22.20
C MET A 81 2.04 19.76 23.03
N VAL A 82 2.91 20.60 22.46
CA VAL A 82 3.38 21.83 23.12
C VAL A 82 2.24 22.83 23.27
N ALA A 83 1.35 22.95 22.26
CA ALA A 83 0.21 23.85 22.30
C ALA A 83 -0.81 23.50 23.41
N VAL A 84 -0.95 22.21 23.74
CA VAL A 84 -1.81 21.73 24.85
C VAL A 84 -1.15 21.94 26.22
N GLY A 85 0.11 22.41 26.26
CA GLY A 85 0.83 22.80 27.48
C GLY A 85 1.85 21.77 27.98
N LEU A 86 2.20 20.77 27.17
CA LEU A 86 3.26 19.81 27.52
C LEU A 86 4.64 20.46 27.39
N ASP A 87 5.52 20.22 28.38
CA ASP A 87 6.91 20.68 28.30
C ASP A 87 7.59 20.12 27.04
N TRP A 88 8.34 20.96 26.33
CA TRP A 88 8.91 20.59 25.03
C TRP A 88 9.82 19.36 25.10
N LYS A 89 10.49 19.13 26.24
CA LYS A 89 11.32 17.93 26.45
C LYS A 89 10.47 16.68 26.55
N LEU A 90 9.35 16.74 27.27
CA LEU A 90 8.40 15.63 27.38
C LEU A 90 7.71 15.36 26.04
N SER A 91 7.37 16.40 25.28
CA SER A 91 6.82 16.26 23.93
C SER A 91 7.76 15.47 23.02
N ILE A 92 9.07 15.79 23.02
CA ILE A 92 10.07 15.02 22.23
C ILE A 92 10.10 13.55 22.63
N VAL A 93 10.09 13.26 23.94
CA VAL A 93 10.09 11.86 24.44
C VAL A 93 8.81 11.13 24.03
N CYS A 94 7.66 11.78 24.15
CA CYS A 94 6.36 11.20 23.77
C CYS A 94 6.30 10.87 22.28
N VAL A 95 6.72 11.82 21.43
CA VAL A 95 6.79 11.63 19.98
C VAL A 95 7.76 10.51 19.61
N SER A 96 8.96 10.50 20.20
CA SER A 96 9.97 9.47 19.93
C SER A 96 9.48 8.08 20.31
N MET A 97 8.76 7.95 21.43
CA MET A 97 8.18 6.68 21.88
C MET A 97 7.07 6.20 20.93
N GLY A 98 6.21 7.12 20.46
CA GLY A 98 5.16 6.82 19.48
C GLY A 98 5.75 6.27 18.18
N PHE A 99 6.75 6.97 17.61
CA PHE A 99 7.44 6.54 16.39
C PHE A 99 8.19 5.21 16.58
N PHE A 100 8.77 4.96 17.75
CA PHE A 100 9.44 3.70 18.04
C PHE A 100 8.46 2.50 18.03
N ILE A 101 7.32 2.63 18.71
CA ILE A 101 6.28 1.58 18.75
C ILE A 101 5.72 1.36 17.34
N MET A 102 5.44 2.45 16.61
CA MET A 102 4.98 2.38 15.23
C MET A 102 6.01 1.66 14.35
N GLY A 103 7.29 1.96 14.48
CA GLY A 103 8.37 1.31 13.74
C GLY A 103 8.40 -0.20 13.93
N ILE A 104 8.14 -0.70 15.14
CA ILE A 104 8.02 -2.15 15.41
C ILE A 104 6.86 -2.75 14.63
N ILE A 105 5.67 -2.15 14.71
CA ILE A 105 4.47 -2.65 14.04
C ILE A 105 4.68 -2.65 12.52
N ILE A 106 5.20 -1.56 11.96
CA ILE A 106 5.46 -1.45 10.52
C ILE A 106 6.51 -2.47 10.08
N SER A 107 7.56 -2.68 10.87
CA SER A 107 8.57 -3.70 10.57
C SER A 107 7.95 -5.10 10.50
N ILE A 108 7.08 -5.46 11.46
CA ILE A 108 6.38 -6.75 11.45
C ILE A 108 5.52 -6.92 10.20
N ASN A 109 4.76 -5.89 9.82
CA ASN A 109 3.95 -5.91 8.59
C ASN A 109 4.83 -5.99 7.33
N GLY A 110 5.95 -5.28 7.32
CA GLY A 110 6.91 -5.24 6.21
C GLY A 110 7.62 -6.57 5.95
N VAL A 111 7.74 -7.47 6.94
CA VAL A 111 8.38 -8.79 6.76
C VAL A 111 7.67 -9.62 5.68
N ILE A 112 6.34 -9.52 5.58
CA ILE A 112 5.56 -10.28 4.59
C ILE A 112 5.87 -9.76 3.18
N GLY A 113 5.85 -8.44 2.98
CA GLY A 113 6.22 -7.80 1.71
C GLY A 113 7.67 -8.06 1.32
N ALA A 114 8.60 -8.01 2.27
CA ALA A 114 10.03 -8.28 2.05
C ALA A 114 10.31 -9.74 1.65
N ARG A 115 9.59 -10.70 2.25
CA ARG A 115 9.73 -12.13 1.92
C ARG A 115 9.10 -12.50 0.58
N LEU A 116 7.93 -11.95 0.30
CA LEU A 116 7.19 -12.25 -0.92
C LEU A 116 7.66 -11.41 -2.13
N ARG A 117 8.48 -10.38 -1.90
CA ARG A 117 9.07 -9.50 -2.94
C ARG A 117 8.01 -8.91 -3.87
N ILE A 118 6.84 -8.65 -3.30
CA ILE A 118 5.75 -7.91 -3.92
C ILE A 118 6.00 -6.44 -3.60
N ARG A 119 5.92 -5.58 -4.62
CA ARG A 119 6.02 -4.13 -4.39
C ARG A 119 4.76 -3.67 -3.65
N MET A 120 4.94 -2.98 -2.53
CA MET A 120 3.89 -2.17 -1.90
C MET A 120 3.85 -0.79 -2.56
#